data_AF-A0A2D7VY18-F1
#
_entry.id   AF-A0A2D7VY18-F1
#
_cell.length_a   1.000
_cell.length_b   1.000
_cell.length_c   1.000
_cell.angle_alpha   90.00
_cell.angle_beta   90.00
_cell.angle_gamma   90.00
#
_symmetry.space_group_name_H-M   'P 1'
#
loop_
_entity.id
_entity.type
_entity.pdbx_description
1 polymer ?
#
loop_
_entity_poly.entity_id
_entity_poly.type
_entity_poly.pdbx_seq_one_letter_code
_entity_poly.pdbx_strand_id
1 'polypeptide(L)' 'RHDIEPNGVVFVETVTTVTDDGAVVGSNNHRKPITPGEDYSAEAEVTRNICAAVQTDAVVAAFSEAQAAAEPAAAESSEE' A
#
# COMPACT_ATOMS: atom_id res chain seq x y z
N ARG A 1 -7.39 -8.47 -3.32
CA ARG A 1 -6.68 -9.18 -2.23
C ARG A 1 -5.96 -8.15 -1.37
N HIS A 2 -5.81 -8.38 -0.07
CA HIS A 2 -5.04 -7.50 0.82
C HIS A 2 -3.77 -8.23 1.28
N ASP A 3 -2.64 -7.55 1.23
CA ASP A 3 -1.35 -8.04 1.72
C ASP A 3 -0.82 -7.02 2.74
N ILE A 4 -0.28 -7.49 3.87
CA ILE A 4 0.10 -6.63 5.00
C ILE A 4 1.58 -6.83 5.27
N GLU A 5 2.35 -5.77 5.14
CA GLU A 5 3.77 -5.77 5.46
C GLU A 5 4.00 -5.58 6.97
N PRO A 6 5.14 -6.05 7.50
CA PRO A 6 5.47 -5.94 8.93
C PRO A 6 5.64 -4.49 9.41
N ASN A 7 5.84 -3.54 8.49
CA ASN A 7 5.87 -2.10 8.75
C ASN A 7 4.47 -1.47 8.88
N GLY A 8 3.39 -2.25 8.71
CA GLY A 8 2.01 -1.77 8.76
C GLY A 8 1.46 -1.22 7.44
N VAL A 9 2.22 -1.27 6.34
CA VAL A 9 1.73 -0.91 5.01
C VAL A 9 0.77 -1.98 4.53
N VAL A 10 -0.40 -1.54 4.05
CA VAL A 10 -1.42 -2.42 3.49
C VAL A 10 -1.43 -2.28 1.98
N PHE A 11 -1.26 -3.38 1.25
CA PHE A 11 -1.36 -3.41 -0.20
C PHE A 11 -2.71 -3.93 -0.63
N VAL A 12 -3.42 -3.13 -1.43
CA VAL A 12 -4.64 -3.55 -2.10
C VAL A 12 -4.28 -4.03 -3.49
N GLU A 13 -4.35 -5.34 -3.71
CA GLU A 13 -4.11 -5.98 -4.99
C GLU A 13 -5.43 -6.15 -5.77
N THR A 14 -5.48 -5.54 -6.93
CA THR A 14 -6.55 -5.64 -7.92
C THR A 14 -6.06 -6.48 -9.08
N VAL A 15 -6.75 -7.60 -9.35
CA VAL A 15 -6.43 -8.50 -10.46
C VAL A 15 -7.51 -8.35 -11.53
N THR A 16 -7.10 -7.87 -12.71
CA THR A 16 -7.95 -7.79 -13.89
C THR A 16 -7.66 -8.98 -14.77
N THR A 17 -8.67 -9.84 -14.98
CA THR A 17 -8.56 -11.02 -15.83
C THR A 17 -9.35 -10.79 -17.12
N VAL A 18 -8.71 -10.99 -18.26
CA VAL A 18 -9.33 -10.90 -19.58
C VAL A 18 -9.67 -12.30 -20.05
N THR A 19 -10.94 -12.52 -20.35
CA THR A 19 -11.48 -13.82 -20.78
C THR A 19 -12.07 -13.67 -22.17
N ASP A 20 -11.68 -14.55 -23.09
CA ASP A 20 -12.23 -14.64 -24.45
C ASP A 20 -12.80 -16.05 -24.65
N ASP A 21 -14.08 -16.13 -25.03
CA ASP A 21 -14.83 -17.40 -25.16
C ASP A 21 -14.75 -18.33 -23.92
N GLY A 22 -14.67 -17.75 -22.72
CA GLY A 22 -14.54 -18.50 -21.47
C GLY A 22 -13.11 -18.98 -21.14
N ALA A 23 -12.14 -18.76 -22.02
CA ALA A 23 -10.73 -19.00 -21.77
C ALA A 23 -10.02 -17.72 -21.29
N VAL A 24 -9.19 -17.84 -20.24
CA VAL A 24 -8.37 -16.72 -19.77
C VAL A 24 -7.24 -16.48 -20.77
N VAL A 25 -7.28 -15.33 -21.44
CA VAL A 25 -6.27 -14.92 -22.44
C VAL A 25 -5.20 -14.01 -21.84
N GLY A 26 -5.45 -13.44 -20.66
CA GLY A 26 -4.47 -12.64 -19.96
C GLY A 26 -4.95 -12.18 -18.58
N SER A 27 -4.01 -11.81 -17.72
CA SER A 27 -4.30 -11.22 -16.43
C SER A 27 -3.29 -10.13 -16.13
N ASN A 28 -3.74 -9.04 -15.52
CA ASN A 28 -2.90 -7.98 -14.99
C ASN A 28 -3.19 -7.80 -13.50
N ASN A 29 -2.15 -7.55 -12.71
CA ASN A 29 -2.31 -7.22 -11.31
C ASN A 29 -1.73 -5.83 -11.03
N HIS A 30 -2.46 -5.06 -10.22
CA HIS A 30 -2.00 -3.78 -9.75
C HIS A 30 -2.15 -3.75 -8.23
N ARG A 31 -1.05 -3.43 -7.54
CA ARG A 31 -1.03 -3.28 -6.08
C ARG A 31 -0.91 -1.80 -5.73
N LYS A 32 -1.89 -1.30 -5.00
CA LYS A 32 -1.87 0.04 -4.41
C LYS A 32 -1.35 -0.06 -2.97
N PRO A 33 -0.20 0.53 -2.63
CA PRO A 33 0.23 0.67 -1.24
C PRO A 33 -0.65 1.70 -0.52
N ILE A 34 -0.98 1.44 0.73
CA ILE A 34 -1.59 2.39 1.67
C ILE A 34 -0.66 2.47 2.87
N THR A 35 0.01 3.60 3.01
CA THR A 35 0.97 3.81 4.09
C THR A 35 0.26 4.09 5.42
N PRO A 36 0.88 3.75 6.57
CA PRO A 36 0.37 4.14 7.88
C PRO A 36 0.16 5.66 8.00
N GLY A 37 -1.10 6.07 8.23
CA GLY A 37 -1.47 7.48 8.36
C GLY A 37 -1.96 8.16 7.08
N GLU A 38 -1.98 7.44 5.95
CA GLU A 38 -2.59 7.93 4.71
C GLU A 38 -4.12 7.94 4.78
N ASP A 39 -4.77 8.87 4.09
CA ASP A 39 -6.24 8.91 4.03
C ASP A 39 -6.76 7.78 3.13
N TYR A 40 -7.51 6.85 3.75
CA TYR A 40 -8.18 5.74 3.07
C TYR A 40 -9.71 5.88 3.11
N SER A 41 -10.24 7.09 3.29
CA SER A 41 -11.69 7.33 3.44
C SER A 41 -12.50 6.94 2.19
N ALA A 42 -11.88 7.06 1.01
CA ALA A 42 -12.44 6.71 -0.29
C ALA A 42 -12.31 5.21 -0.66
N GLU A 43 -11.66 4.41 0.18
CA GLU A 43 -11.44 2.98 -0.09
C GLU A 43 -12.67 2.12 0.28
N ALA A 44 -12.70 0.89 -0.26
CA ALA A 44 -13.74 -0.09 0.06
C ALA A 44 -13.81 -0.38 1.58
N GLU A 45 -15.00 -0.65 2.10
CA GLU A 45 -15.22 -0.88 3.54
C GLU A 45 -14.29 -1.93 4.15
N VAL A 46 -14.03 -3.03 3.44
CA VAL A 46 -13.09 -4.07 3.87
C VAL A 46 -11.68 -3.53 4.02
N THR A 47 -11.19 -2.74 3.07
CA THR A 47 -9.86 -2.10 3.15
C THR A 47 -9.79 -1.17 4.35
N ARG A 48 -10.82 -0.35 4.57
CA ARG A 48 -10.88 0.58 5.71
C ARG A 48 -10.82 -0.15 7.05
N ASN A 49 -11.55 -1.26 7.18
CA ASN A 49 -11.53 -2.08 8.39
C ASN A 49 -10.16 -2.72 8.64
N ILE A 50 -9.47 -3.19 7.59
CA ILE A 50 -8.12 -3.75 7.72
C ILE A 50 -7.13 -2.66 8.11
N CYS A 51 -7.16 -1.50 7.44
CA CYS A 51 -6.28 -0.38 7.79
C CYS A 51 -6.51 0.07 9.23
N ALA A 52 -7.76 0.18 9.70
CA ALA A 52 -8.07 0.53 11.08
C ALA A 52 -7.60 -0.53 12.11
N ALA A 53 -7.58 -1.80 11.75
CA ALA A 53 -7.11 -2.88 12.61
C ALA A 53 -5.57 -2.98 12.68
N VAL A 54 -4.87 -2.64 11.59
CA VAL A 54 -3.42 -2.80 11.46
C VAL A 54 -2.68 -1.50 11.81
N GLN A 55 -3.15 -0.36 11.29
CA GLN A 55 -2.52 0.95 11.45
C GLN A 55 -2.95 1.61 12.76
N THR A 56 -2.61 0.97 13.88
CA THR A 56 -2.76 1.57 15.21
C THR A 56 -1.86 2.79 15.37
N ASP A 57 -2.18 3.71 16.30
CA ASP A 57 -1.37 4.92 16.54
C ASP A 57 0.12 4.63 16.77
N ALA A 58 0.43 3.51 17.44
CA ALA A 58 1.80 3.08 17.68
C ALA A 58 2.54 2.70 16.39
N VAL A 59 1.85 2.07 15.43
CA VAL A 59 2.41 1.69 14.13
C VAL A 59 2.60 2.93 13.26
N VAL A 60 1.66 3.86 13.27
CA VAL A 60 1.78 5.14 12.53
C VAL A 60 2.96 5.96 13.05
N ALA A 61 3.14 6.03 14.38
CA ALA A 61 4.29 6.70 14.98
C ALA A 61 5.61 6.03 14.58
N ALA A 62 5.71 4.71 14.73
CA ALA A 62 6.92 3.96 14.36
C ALA A 62 7.25 4.06 12.86
N PHE A 63 6.24 4.05 11.99
CA PHE A 63 6.42 4.24 10.55
C PHE A 63 6.91 5.65 10.22
N SER A 64 6.35 6.67 10.88
CA SER A 64 6.77 8.07 10.70
C SER A 64 8.22 8.28 11.16
N GLU A 65 8.61 7.70 12.30
CA GLU A 65 9.99 7.72 12.79
C GLU A 65 10.94 6.98 11.85
N ALA A 66 10.52 5.83 11.32
CA ALA A 66 11.30 5.07 10.36
C ALA A 66 11.49 5.82 9.02
N GLN A 67 10.46 6.50 8.52
CA GLN A 67 10.58 7.35 7.33
C GLN A 67 11.50 8.55 7.56
N ALA A 68 11.37 9.22 8.71
CA ALA A 68 12.26 10.33 9.07
C ALA A 68 13.72 9.87 9.22
N ALA A 69 13.96 8.64 9.71
CA ALA A 69 15.29 8.03 9.78
C ALA A 69 15.82 7.54 8.43
N ALA A 70 14.93 7.23 7.48
CA ALA A 70 15.28 6.84 6.11
C ALA A 70 15.55 8.04 5.19
N GLU A 71 15.20 9.26 5.62
CA GLU A 71 15.50 10.52 4.93
C GLU A 71 16.86 11.14 5.33
N PRO A 72 18.00 10.48 5.04
CA PRO A 72 19.24 11.22 4.83
C PRO A 72 19.97 10.85 3.53
N ALA A 73 19.29 10.84 2.36
CA ALA A 73 19.98 10.55 1.08
C ALA A 73 19.36 11.04 -0.24
N ALA A 74 18.26 11.81 -0.27
CA ALA A 74 17.65 12.24 -1.54
C ALA A 74 18.01 13.68 -1.99
N ALA A 75 18.88 14.39 -1.27
CA ALA A 75 19.24 15.77 -1.61
C ALA A 75 20.49 15.93 -2.50
N GLU A 76 21.20 14.85 -2.86
CA GLU A 76 22.48 14.93 -3.61
C GLU A 76 22.45 14.13 -4.93
N SER A 77 21.43 14.32 -5.77
CA SER A 77 21.51 13.84 -7.16
C SER A 77 20.61 14.64 -8.09
N SER A 78 20.91 15.93 -8.25
CA SER A 78 20.53 16.66 -9.47
C SER A 78 21.40 17.92 -9.61
N GLU A 79 22.71 17.72 -9.75
CA GLU A 79 23.58 18.75 -10.33
C GLU A 79 24.58 18.05 -11.25
N GLU A 80 24.18 17.86 -12.52
CA GLU A 80 25.06 17.82 -13.70
C GLU A 80 24.26 18.23 -14.94
#